data_AF-A0A847XBE2-F1
#
_entry.id   AF-A0A847XBE2-F1
#
_cell.length_a   1.000
_cell.length_b   1.000
_cell.length_c   1.000
_cell.angle_alpha   90.00
_cell.angle_beta   90.00
_cell.angle_gamma   90.00
#
_symmetry.space_group_name_H-M   'P 1'
#
loop_
_entity.id
_entity.type
_entity.pdbx_description
1 polymer ?
#
loop_
_entity_poly.entity_id
_entity_poly.type
_entity_poly.pdbx_seq_one_letter_code
_entity_poly.pdbx_strand_id
1 'polypeptide(L)' 'MCKILNISRSHYYNYKEKIENKNPLTNKVINIFRDNKKTYGTRRIKAKLEEKGYTVSRRRIMAEEGLVSSYTKGV' A
#
# COMPACT_ATOMS: atom_id res chain seq x y z
N MET A 1 25.12 -17.16 -12.98
CA MET A 1 24.93 -15.76 -12.55
C MET A 1 26.02 -15.31 -11.56
N CYS A 2 25.92 -15.57 -10.24
CA CYS A 2 26.83 -14.98 -9.24
C CYS A 2 28.31 -15.39 -9.39
N LYS A 3 28.62 -16.66 -9.71
CA LYS A 3 30.00 -17.13 -9.96
C LYS A 3 30.63 -16.52 -11.22
N ILE A 4 29.82 -16.26 -12.24
CA ILE A 4 30.26 -15.71 -13.52
C ILE A 4 30.52 -14.20 -13.38
N LEU A 5 29.67 -13.51 -12.59
CA LEU A 5 29.75 -12.08 -12.31
C LEU A 5 30.66 -11.72 -11.13
N ASN A 6 31.30 -12.72 -10.50
CA ASN A 6 32.15 -12.59 -9.32
C ASN A 6 31.53 -11.78 -8.15
N ILE A 7 30.22 -11.97 -7.91
CA ILE A 7 29.50 -11.34 -6.81
C ILE A 7 29.05 -12.37 -5.77
N SER A 8 28.94 -11.94 -4.51
CA SER A 8 28.39 -12.79 -3.46
C SER A 8 26.90 -13.06 -3.69
N ARG A 9 26.43 -14.24 -3.24
CA ARG A 9 25.02 -14.61 -3.34
C ARG A 9 24.12 -13.66 -2.55
N SER A 10 24.60 -13.17 -1.40
CA SER A 10 23.90 -12.16 -0.62
C SER A 10 23.79 -10.83 -1.38
N HIS A 11 24.84 -10.41 -2.09
CA HIS A 11 24.79 -9.20 -2.90
C HIS A 11 23.74 -9.32 -4.01
N TYR A 12 23.67 -10.47 -4.69
CA TYR A 12 22.64 -10.71 -5.72
C TYR A 12 21.20 -10.60 -5.19
N TYR A 13 20.89 -11.16 -4.02
CA TYR A 13 19.54 -11.06 -3.46
C TYR A 13 19.25 -9.70 -2.80
N ASN A 14 20.28 -9.02 -2.31
CA ASN A 14 20.17 -7.66 -1.77
C ASN A 14 20.17 -6.58 -2.86
N TYR A 15 20.59 -6.93 -4.07
CA TYR A 15 20.49 -6.09 -5.25
C TYR A 15 19.01 -5.99 -5.65
N LYS A 16 18.30 -5.12 -4.94
CA LYS A 16 17.01 -4.59 -5.37
C LYS A 16 17.28 -3.22 -5.96
N GLU A 17 17.11 -3.06 -7.25
CA GLU A 17 16.69 -1.77 -7.75
C GLU A 17 15.40 -1.41 -7.01
N LYS A 18 15.36 -0.24 -6.35
CA LYS A 18 14.13 0.28 -5.76
C LYS A 18 13.19 0.61 -6.91
N ILE A 19 12.49 -0.39 -7.43
CA ILE A 19 11.34 -0.16 -8.28
C ILE A 19 10.28 0.40 -7.34
N GLU A 20 10.13 1.73 -7.31
CA GLU A 20 8.97 2.38 -6.72
C GLU A 20 7.74 1.98 -7.55
N ASN A 21 7.26 0.76 -7.34
CA ASN A 21 5.94 0.34 -7.78
C ASN A 21 4.92 1.06 -6.89
N LYS A 22 4.84 2.39 -7.03
CA LYS A 22 3.74 3.18 -6.48
C LYS A 22 2.49 2.69 -7.18
N ASN A 23 1.79 1.79 -6.51
CA ASN A 23 0.54 1.25 -7.00
C ASN A 23 -0.38 2.46 -7.24
N PRO A 24 -0.91 2.70 -8.45
CA PRO A 24 -1.78 3.85 -8.71
C PRO A 24 -3.02 3.88 -7.80
N LEU A 25 -3.33 2.75 -7.18
CA LEU A 25 -4.36 2.59 -6.17
C LEU A 25 -4.03 3.26 -4.83
N THR A 26 -2.75 3.29 -4.42
CA THR A 26 -2.27 3.91 -3.17
C THR A 26 -2.74 5.36 -3.07
N ASN A 27 -2.51 6.15 -4.12
CA ASN A 27 -2.88 7.56 -4.13
C ASN A 27 -4.40 7.76 -4.00
N LYS A 28 -5.19 6.87 -4.61
CA LYS A 28 -6.66 6.93 -4.53
C LYS A 28 -7.16 6.61 -3.12
N VAL A 29 -6.57 5.62 -2.47
CA VAL A 29 -6.87 5.27 -1.07
C VAL A 29 -6.57 6.46 -0.15
N ILE A 30 -5.39 7.06 -0.28
CA ILE A 30 -4.96 8.21 0.53
C ILE A 30 -5.91 9.40 0.32
N ASN A 31 -6.30 9.68 -0.93
CA ASN A 31 -7.23 10.77 -1.23
C ASN A 31 -8.59 10.53 -0.56
N ILE A 32 -9.22 9.36 -0.78
CA ILE A 32 -10.51 9.02 -0.16
C ILE A 32 -10.44 9.12 1.37
N PHE A 33 -9.32 8.68 1.95
CA PHE A 33 -9.11 8.72 3.40
C PHE A 33 -8.98 10.16 3.93
N ARG A 34 -8.24 11.03 3.22
CA ARG A 34 -8.06 12.44 3.57
C ARG A 34 -9.33 13.27 3.35
N ASP A 35 -10.02 13.06 2.23
CA ASP A 35 -11.29 13.72 1.89
C ASP A 35 -12.33 13.47 2.99
N ASN A 36 -12.28 12.28 3.59
CA ASN A 36 -13.15 11.90 4.67
C ASN A 36 -12.59 12.22 6.08
N LYS A 37 -11.64 13.15 6.20
CA LYS A 37 -11.07 13.58 7.49
C LYS A 37 -10.53 12.41 8.33
N LYS A 38 -10.00 11.37 7.66
CA LYS A 38 -9.41 10.17 8.30
C LYS A 38 -10.43 9.34 9.10
N THR A 39 -11.73 9.48 8.86
CA THR A 39 -12.75 8.75 9.64
C THR A 39 -13.04 7.36 9.06
N TYR A 40 -12.98 7.19 7.74
CA TYR A 40 -13.21 5.89 7.10
C TYR A 40 -12.13 4.85 7.46
N GLY A 41 -12.60 3.68 7.86
CA GLY A 41 -11.77 2.46 7.91
C GLY A 41 -11.85 1.64 6.61
N THR A 42 -11.22 0.48 6.61
CA THR A 42 -11.09 -0.43 5.45
C THR A 42 -12.41 -0.69 4.71
N ARG A 43 -13.51 -0.93 5.44
CA ARG A 43 -14.83 -1.24 4.85
C ARG A 43 -15.38 -0.10 3.98
N ARG A 44 -15.33 1.14 4.46
CA ARG A 44 -15.89 2.31 3.75
C ARG A 44 -15.01 2.73 2.58
N ILE A 45 -13.69 2.61 2.74
CA ILE A 45 -12.74 2.88 1.64
C ILE A 45 -12.90 1.85 0.52
N LYS A 46 -13.10 0.57 0.84
CA LYS A 46 -13.36 -0.48 -0.16
C LYS A 46 -14.61 -0.19 -0.99
N ALA A 47 -15.72 0.17 -0.34
CA ALA A 47 -16.96 0.51 -1.03
C ALA A 47 -16.77 1.70 -2.01
N LYS A 48 -16.08 2.76 -1.58
CA LYS A 48 -15.72 3.92 -2.43
C LYS A 48 -14.80 3.55 -3.59
N LEU A 49 -13.94 2.55 -3.42
CA LEU A 49 -13.06 2.07 -4.49
C LEU A 49 -13.81 1.19 -5.49
N GLU A 50 -14.73 0.34 -5.02
CA GLU A 50 -15.60 -0.48 -5.86
C GLU A 50 -16.56 0.39 -6.68
N GLU A 51 -17.12 1.45 -6.09
CA GLU A 51 -17.92 2.46 -6.80
C GLU A 51 -17.14 3.11 -7.96
N LYS A 52 -15.83 3.27 -7.80
CA LYS A 52 -14.92 3.79 -8.84
C LYS A 52 -14.38 2.70 -9.78
N GLY A 53 -14.83 1.46 -9.66
CA GLY A 53 -14.44 0.33 -10.49
C GLY A 53 -13.16 -0.39 -10.08
N TYR A 54 -12.63 -0.16 -8.88
CA TYR A 54 -11.40 -0.80 -8.40
C TYR A 54 -11.70 -1.97 -7.46
N THR A 55 -11.17 -3.15 -7.80
CA THR A 55 -11.24 -4.33 -6.93
C THR A 55 -10.00 -4.42 -6.05
N VAL A 56 -10.21 -4.36 -4.73
CA VAL A 56 -9.10 -4.29 -3.76
C VAL A 56 -9.37 -5.18 -2.55
N SER A 57 -8.31 -5.83 -2.03
CA SER A 57 -8.43 -6.64 -0.82
C SER A 57 -8.50 -5.77 0.43
N ARG A 58 -9.32 -6.16 1.41
CA ARG A 58 -9.44 -5.43 2.69
C ARG A 58 -8.11 -5.27 3.44
N ARG A 59 -7.21 -6.27 3.34
CA ARG A 59 -5.91 -6.26 4.03
C ARG A 59 -5.00 -5.15 3.49
N ARG A 60 -5.00 -4.91 2.18
CA ARG A 60 -4.05 -3.99 1.53
C ARG A 60 -4.38 -2.51 1.76
N ILE A 61 -5.67 -2.16 1.82
CA ILE A 61 -6.14 -0.76 1.84
C ILE A 61 -5.47 0.10 2.92
N MET A 62 -5.42 -0.35 4.17
CA MET A 62 -4.82 0.44 5.27
C MET A 62 -3.38 0.02 5.59
N ALA A 63 -3.04 -1.26 5.39
CA ALA A 63 -1.74 -1.80 5.80
C ALA A 63 -0.58 -1.36 4.90
N GLU A 64 -0.81 -1.22 3.58
CA GLU A 64 0.27 -0.82 2.66
C GLU A 64 0.75 0.61 2.94
N GLU A 65 -0.14 1.49 3.39
CA GLU A 65 0.13 2.92 3.59
C GLU A 65 0.15 3.33 5.07
N GLY A 66 0.09 2.37 6.00
CA GLY A 66 0.10 2.64 7.45
C GLY A 66 -1.04 3.56 7.93
N LEU A 67 -2.20 3.51 7.27
CA LEU A 67 -3.32 4.40 7.60
C LEU A 67 -4.03 3.92 8.87
N VAL A 68 -4.36 4.85 9.76
CA VAL A 68 -5.06 4.59 11.02
C VAL A 68 -6.24 5.56 11.14
N SER A 69 -7.44 5.01 11.33
CA SER A 69 -8.67 5.81 11.43
C SER A 69 -8.63 6.71 12.68
N SER A 70 -9.28 7.86 12.61
CA SER A 70 -9.43 8.75 13.76
C SER A 70 -10.15 8.07 14.94
N TYR A 71 -11.06 7.13 14.68
CA TYR A 71 -11.81 6.42 15.72
C TYR A 71 -10.97 5.40 16.49
N THR A 72 -9.84 4.95 15.92
CA THR A 72 -8.93 4.00 16.59
C THR A 72 -7.89 4.70 17.47
N LYS A 73 -7.86 6.03 17.52
CA LYS A 73 -6.92 6.80 18.36
C LYS A 73 -7.36 6.99 19.82
N GLY A 74 -8.51 6.42 20.19
CA GLY A 74 -9.06 6.49 21.54
C GLY A 74 -9.16 5.10 22.16
N VAL A 75 -8.00 4.50 22.47
CA VAL A 75 -7.79 3.45 23.48
C VAL A 75 -6.44 3.73 24.12
#